data_AF-A0A2X4T503-F1
#
_entry.id   AF-A0A2X4T503-F1
#
_cell.length_a   1.000
_cell.length_b   1.000
_cell.length_c   1.000
_cell.angle_alpha   90.00
_cell.angle_beta   90.00
_cell.angle_gamma   90.00
#
_symmetry.space_group_name_H-M   'P 1'
#
loop_
_entity.id
_entity.type
_entity.pdbx_description
1 polymer ?
#
loop_
_entity_poly.entity_id
_entity_poly.type
_entity_poly.pdbx_seq_one_letter_code
_entity_poly.pdbx_strand_id
1 'polypeptide(L)' 'MGLTYHYPVKALLLIAEQNTECIIGSVFCLIINNNEVNFSVNPDSLSHSGVRVNPEVLMLARNQKHE' A
#
# COMPACT_ATOMS: atom_id res chain seq x y z
N MET A 1 14.84 -14.62 2.15
CA MET A 1 13.89 -15.28 1.22
C MET A 1 12.62 -14.44 1.24
N GLY A 2 12.34 -13.71 0.16
CA GLY A 2 11.25 -12.71 0.14
C GLY A 2 9.88 -13.34 -0.07
N LEU A 3 8.81 -12.60 0.28
CA LEU A 3 7.41 -13.02 0.10
C LEU A 3 7.08 -13.42 -1.35
N THR A 4 7.78 -12.83 -2.32
CA THR A 4 7.68 -13.14 -3.75
C THR A 4 8.12 -14.56 -4.12
N TYR A 5 8.92 -15.23 -3.27
CA TYR A 5 9.26 -16.64 -3.45
C TYR A 5 8.18 -17.57 -2.91
N HIS A 6 7.48 -17.14 -1.85
CA HIS A 6 6.40 -17.91 -1.22
C HIS A 6 5.09 -17.83 -2.02
N TYR A 7 4.93 -16.73 -2.77
CA TYR A 7 3.83 -16.50 -3.68
C TYR A 7 4.39 -16.33 -5.09
N PRO A 8 4.51 -17.39 -5.90
CA PRO A 8 4.89 -17.27 -7.31
C PRO A 8 3.68 -16.69 -8.08
N VAL A 9 3.54 -15.36 -8.08
CA VAL A 9 2.34 -14.68 -8.63
C VAL A 9 2.66 -13.84 -9.86
N LYS A 10 1.72 -13.86 -10.82
CA LYS A 10 1.66 -12.90 -11.93
C LYS A 10 1.19 -11.51 -11.51
N ALA A 11 0.43 -11.41 -10.42
CA ALA A 11 -0.09 -10.16 -9.85
C ALA A 11 -0.31 -10.31 -8.33
N LEU A 12 0.38 -9.52 -7.51
CA LEU A 12 0.31 -9.60 -6.05
C LEU A 12 0.24 -8.20 -5.44
N LEU A 13 -0.81 -7.92 -4.66
CA LEU A 13 -0.92 -6.69 -3.89
C LEU A 13 -0.39 -6.91 -2.47
N LEU A 14 0.60 -6.12 -2.07
CA LEU A 14 1.19 -6.16 -0.72
C LEU A 14 0.78 -4.91 0.07
N ILE A 15 0.26 -5.14 1.28
CA ILE A 15 -0.13 -4.12 2.26
C ILE A 15 0.63 -4.40 3.56
N ALA A 16 1.27 -3.39 4.13
CA ALA A 16 2.05 -3.53 5.37
C ALA A 16 1.59 -2.57 6.47
N GLU A 17 1.53 -3.06 7.70
CA GLU A 17 1.38 -2.22 8.90
C GLU A 17 2.73 -1.74 9.44
N GLN A 18 3.75 -2.60 9.41
CA GLN A 18 5.07 -2.34 9.98
C GLN A 18 6.06 -1.88 8.89
N ASN A 19 5.75 -0.78 8.20
CA ASN A 19 6.60 -0.19 7.16
C ASN A 19 6.28 1.30 6.94
N THR A 20 6.39 2.11 8.00
CA THR A 20 5.93 3.52 8.01
C THR A 20 6.66 4.41 7.01
N GLU A 21 7.92 4.12 6.67
CA GLU A 21 8.67 4.87 5.66
C GLU A 21 8.20 4.58 4.22
N CYS A 22 7.58 3.41 3.99
CA CYS A 22 7.01 2.98 2.72
C CYS A 22 7.95 3.06 1.50
N ILE A 23 9.25 2.91 1.70
CA ILE A 23 10.26 3.07 0.63
C ILE A 23 10.44 1.78 -0.18
N ILE A 24 10.29 0.60 0.43
CA ILE A 24 10.54 -0.70 -0.21
C ILE A 24 9.47 -1.73 0.22
N GLY A 25 9.12 -2.64 -0.69
CA GLY A 25 8.54 -3.94 -0.38
C GLY A 25 7.02 -4.03 -0.49
N SER A 26 6.28 -3.06 0.03
CA SER A 26 4.79 -3.04 -0.05
C SER A 26 4.29 -1.95 -0.97
N VAL A 27 3.09 -2.16 -1.53
CA VAL A 27 2.39 -1.18 -2.37
C VAL A 27 1.69 -0.15 -1.50
N PHE A 28 0.95 -0.61 -0.50
CA PHE A 28 0.30 0.23 0.50
C PHE A 28 0.96 0.02 1.85
N CYS A 29 1.25 1.11 2.56
CA CYS A 29 1.77 1.05 3.92
C CYS A 29 0.82 1.81 4.84
N LEU A 30 0.24 1.11 5.80
CA LEU A 30 -0.72 1.68 6.74
C LEU A 30 0.00 2.57 7.75
N ILE A 31 -0.62 3.70 8.05
CA ILE A 31 -0.24 4.65 9.10
C ILE A 31 -1.39 4.63 10.10
N ILE A 32 -1.22 3.93 11.21
CA ILE A 32 -2.26 3.71 12.21
C ILE A 32 -1.98 4.61 13.41
N ASN A 33 -2.89 5.55 13.68
CA ASN A 33 -2.82 6.48 14.80
C ASN A 33 -4.13 6.43 15.60
N ASN A 34 -4.12 5.83 16.79
CA ASN A 34 -5.29 5.68 17.66
C ASN A 34 -6.55 5.18 16.91
N ASN A 35 -7.43 6.10 16.52
CA ASN A 35 -8.71 5.83 15.85
C ASN A 35 -8.74 6.19 14.35
N GLU A 36 -7.64 6.71 13.79
CA GLU A 36 -7.51 6.98 12.36
C GLU A 36 -6.50 6.00 11.72
N VAL A 37 -6.87 5.51 10.54
CA VAL A 37 -5.99 4.75 9.66
C VAL A 37 -5.82 5.54 8.37
N ASN A 38 -4.58 5.88 8.05
CA ASN A 38 -4.20 6.45 6.77
C ASN A 38 -3.24 5.47 6.06
N PHE A 39 -2.80 5.78 4.85
CA PHE A 39 -1.79 5.00 4.16
C PHE A 39 -0.93 5.84 3.22
N SER A 40 0.30 5.39 3.04
CA SER A 40 1.19 5.80 1.96
C SER A 40 1.15 4.80 0.82
N VAL A 41 1.46 5.25 -0.39
CA VAL A 41 1.59 4.40 -1.58
C VAL A 41 3.01 4.46 -2.10
N ASN A 42 3.59 3.30 -2.39
CA ASN A 42 4.84 3.20 -3.13
C ASN A 42 4.56 2.93 -4.62
N PRO A 43 4.79 3.91 -5.52
CA PRO A 43 4.50 3.75 -6.93
C PRO A 43 5.46 2.78 -7.65
N ASP A 44 6.70 2.63 -7.18
CA ASP A 44 7.65 1.66 -7.73
C ASP A 44 7.17 0.24 -7.44
N SER A 45 6.86 -0.04 -6.16
CA SER A 45 6.27 -1.32 -5.75
C SER A 45 4.99 -1.63 -6.52
N LEU A 46 4.12 -0.63 -6.74
CA LEU A 46 2.89 -0.80 -7.52
C LEU A 46 3.20 -1.19 -8.97
N SER A 47 4.15 -0.52 -9.61
CA SER A 47 4.53 -0.78 -11.01
C SER A 47 5.07 -2.21 -11.22
N HIS A 48 5.74 -2.75 -10.20
CA HIS A 48 6.29 -4.11 -10.20
C HIS A 48 5.32 -5.18 -9.68
N SER A 49 4.16 -4.79 -9.15
CA SER A 49 3.21 -5.71 -8.49
C SER A 49 2.39 -6.58 -9.47
N GLY A 50 2.30 -6.19 -10.75
CA GLY A 50 1.39 -6.80 -11.73
C GLY A 50 -0.09 -6.50 -11.50
N VAL A 51 -0.43 -5.72 -10.46
CA VAL A 51 -1.80 -5.31 -10.12
C VAL A 51 -2.09 -3.94 -10.73
N ARG A 52 -3.33 -3.73 -11.19
CA ARG A 52 -3.84 -2.41 -11.57
C ARG A 52 -4.71 -1.87 -10.45
N VAL A 53 -4.46 -0.62 -10.06
CA VAL A 53 -5.20 0.05 -9.00
C VAL A 53 -5.83 1.32 -9.58
N ASN A 54 -7.11 1.53 -9.30
CA ASN A 54 -7.80 2.79 -9.63
C ASN A 54 -7.20 3.92 -8.77
N PRO A 55 -6.71 5.03 -9.35
CA PRO A 55 -6.15 6.15 -8.60
C PRO A 55 -7.13 6.78 -7.59
N GLU A 56 -8.45 6.61 -7.76
CA GLU A 56 -9.45 7.05 -6.78
C GLU A 56 -9.28 6.39 -5.40
N VAL A 57 -8.55 5.28 -5.29
CA VAL A 57 -8.19 4.69 -4.00
C VAL A 57 -7.51 5.71 -3.08
N LEU A 58 -6.75 6.67 -3.64
CA LEU A 58 -6.07 7.72 -2.87
C LEU A 58 -7.05 8.63 -2.11
N MET A 59 -8.32 8.64 -2.51
CA MET A 59 -9.37 9.36 -1.79
C MET A 59 -9.66 8.74 -0.42
N LEU A 60 -9.40 7.44 -0.23
CA LEU A 60 -9.54 6.77 1.07
C LEU A 60 -8.50 7.27 2.10
N ALA A 61 -7.34 7.75 1.64
CA ALA A 61 -6.30 8.35 2.49
C ALA A 61 -6.60 9.82 2.86
N ARG A 62 -7.61 10.44 2.22
CA ARG A 62 -8.04 11.79 2.58
C ARG A 62 -9.00 11.70 3.76
N ASN A 63 -8.63 12.28 4.90
CA ASN A 63 -9.54 12.43 6.04
C ASN A 63 -10.81 13.17 5.56
N GLN A 64 -11.99 12.65 5.93
CA GLN A 64 -13.30 13.22 5.56
C GLN A 64 -13.60 14.58 6.23
N LYS A 65 -12.59 15.35 6.66
CA LYS A 65 -12.76 16.75 7.11
C LYS A 65 -12.92 17.71 5.93
N HIS A 66 -13.73 17.35 4.94
CA HIS A 66 -14.31 18.31 4.01
C HIS A 66 -15.80 18.38 4.36
N GLU A 67 -16.13 19.28 5.28
CA GLU A 67 -17.42 19.98 5.27
C GLU A 67 -17.36 21.09 4.21
#